data_AF-A0A432Y5K8-F1
#
_entry.id   AF-A0A432Y5K8-F1
#
_cell.length_a   1.000
_cell.length_b   1.000
_cell.length_c   1.000
_cell.angle_alpha   90.00
_cell.angle_beta   90.00
_cell.angle_gamma   90.00
#
_symmetry.space_group_name_H-M   'P 1'
#
loop_
_entity.id
_entity.type
_entity.pdbx_description
1 polymer ?
#
loop_
_entity_poly.entity_id
_entity_poly.type
_entity_poly.pdbx_seq_one_letter_code
_entity_poly.pdbx_strand_id
1 'polypeptide(L)'
;MLELTRGDILRADVEAIVNTVNCVGVMGRGIALQFKKAWPANFEAYAMACKNNQIKPGQMFVFETGQLANPRFIINFPTKRHWRGASRLEDIDAGLQALVAEIKRLNIGSIAIPPLGAGLGGLDWDVVRERIEAAMRPLSEVEILVFEPSGAPQTDQIAKSKKTPLMTAGRAVLIELMERYLKGLLDPTISLLEVHKLLYFMQEAGEPLRLRYQKAHYGPYAQNLRHVLNALEGHFISGYADGGDSPEKELHLVPGAVQEAQEYLKAYSDTRERFERVSQLVEGFESPQGLELLSTVHWLKKHDNTNDGDELVARVHAWNKRKQIFTSRQIQIAEGVLNKHRWL
;
A
#
# COMPACT_ATOMS: atom_id res chain seq x y z
N MET A 1 -6.15 18.61 -26.81
CA MET A 1 -7.32 18.42 -25.91
C MET A 1 -6.83 17.91 -24.57
N LEU A 2 -7.19 18.53 -23.45
CA LEU A 2 -6.80 18.08 -22.11
C LEU A 2 -7.98 17.39 -21.43
N GLU A 3 -7.77 16.18 -20.96
CA GLU A 3 -8.75 15.38 -20.24
C GLU A 3 -8.21 15.01 -18.85
N LEU A 4 -9.03 15.24 -17.81
CA LEU A 4 -8.76 14.72 -16.47
C LEU A 4 -9.27 13.28 -16.39
N THR A 5 -8.41 12.35 -16.01
CA THR A 5 -8.73 10.93 -15.97
C THR A 5 -8.18 10.26 -14.71
N ARG A 6 -8.56 9.01 -14.50
CA ARG A 6 -8.15 8.19 -13.34
C ARG A 6 -7.88 6.76 -13.79
N GLY A 7 -6.97 6.11 -13.09
CA GLY A 7 -6.61 4.72 -13.36
C GLY A 7 -5.10 4.51 -13.33
N ASP A 8 -4.68 3.42 -13.96
CA ASP A 8 -3.27 3.05 -14.07
C ASP A 8 -2.65 3.73 -15.29
N ILE A 9 -1.84 4.77 -15.04
CA ILE A 9 -1.16 5.53 -16.09
C ILE A 9 -0.23 4.67 -16.96
N LEU A 10 0.27 3.54 -16.45
CA LEU A 10 1.09 2.62 -17.26
C LEU A 10 0.29 1.93 -18.37
N ARG A 11 -1.05 2.01 -18.33
CA ARG A 11 -1.96 1.45 -19.35
C ARG A 11 -2.49 2.49 -20.33
N ALA A 12 -2.06 3.75 -20.20
CA ALA A 12 -2.47 4.80 -21.13
C ALA A 12 -1.90 4.50 -22.52
N ASP A 13 -2.75 4.43 -23.53
CA ASP A 13 -2.34 4.25 -24.93
C ASP A 13 -1.98 5.60 -25.54
N VAL A 14 -0.82 6.12 -25.15
CA VAL A 14 -0.31 7.44 -25.56
C VAL A 14 1.16 7.36 -25.95
N GLU A 15 1.61 8.28 -26.80
CA GLU A 15 2.99 8.26 -27.32
C GLU A 15 4.04 8.49 -26.23
N ALA A 16 3.74 9.34 -25.25
CA ALA A 16 4.63 9.64 -24.13
C ALA A 16 3.94 9.46 -22.77
N ILE A 17 4.65 8.90 -21.80
CA ILE A 17 4.15 8.82 -20.43
C ILE A 17 5.15 9.45 -19.48
N VAL A 18 4.66 10.32 -18.60
CA VAL A 18 5.47 11.01 -17.60
C VAL A 18 5.64 10.15 -16.35
N ASN A 19 6.89 9.98 -15.92
CA ASN A 19 7.27 9.34 -14.67
C ASN A 19 7.77 10.40 -13.68
N THR A 20 7.27 10.42 -12.44
CA THR A 20 7.82 11.36 -11.43
C THR A 20 9.03 10.74 -10.73
N VAL A 21 10.15 11.45 -10.74
CA VAL A 21 11.43 10.93 -10.24
C VAL A 21 12.10 11.91 -9.27
N ASN A 22 13.13 11.43 -8.57
CA ASN A 22 14.08 12.30 -7.87
C ASN A 22 15.35 12.53 -8.70
N CYS A 23 16.32 13.28 -8.18
CA CYS A 23 17.58 13.53 -8.87
C CYS A 23 18.72 12.59 -8.43
N VAL A 24 18.47 11.63 -7.54
CA VAL A 24 19.50 10.75 -6.93
C VAL A 24 19.42 9.28 -7.36
N GLY A 25 18.68 8.98 -8.44
CA GLY A 25 18.71 7.66 -9.07
C GLY A 25 17.90 6.57 -8.36
N VAL A 26 16.94 6.92 -7.50
CA VAL A 26 16.17 5.94 -6.71
C VAL A 26 14.71 5.87 -7.18
N MET A 27 14.27 4.72 -7.68
CA MET A 27 12.85 4.44 -7.97
C MET A 27 12.31 3.36 -7.01
N GLY A 28 12.07 3.74 -5.75
CA GLY A 28 11.82 2.80 -4.66
C GLY A 28 10.37 2.66 -4.17
N ARG A 29 9.49 3.61 -4.49
CA ARG A 29 8.08 3.64 -4.04
C ARG A 29 7.18 4.33 -5.07
N GLY A 30 5.86 4.18 -4.92
CA GLY A 30 4.84 4.85 -5.73
C GLY A 30 4.97 4.57 -7.22
N ILE A 31 4.56 5.54 -8.04
CA ILE A 31 4.60 5.46 -9.50
C ILE A 31 6.01 5.16 -10.05
N ALA A 32 7.06 5.76 -9.48
CA ALA A 32 8.44 5.51 -9.91
C ALA A 32 8.83 4.03 -9.81
N LEU A 33 8.41 3.33 -8.75
CA LEU A 33 8.65 1.89 -8.60
C LEU A 33 7.90 1.08 -9.67
N GLN A 34 6.69 1.49 -10.04
CA GLN A 34 5.92 0.84 -11.10
C GLN A 34 6.62 1.00 -12.45
N PHE A 35 7.11 2.21 -12.79
CA PHE A 35 7.92 2.45 -13.99
C PHE A 35 9.21 1.63 -14.01
N LYS A 36 9.90 1.52 -12.87
CA LYS A 36 11.10 0.66 -12.77
C LYS A 36 10.80 -0.81 -13.10
N LYS A 37 9.63 -1.31 -12.67
CA LYS A 37 9.22 -2.69 -12.95
C LYS A 37 8.78 -2.89 -14.41
N ALA A 38 8.06 -1.91 -14.96
CA ALA A 38 7.52 -1.98 -16.32
C ALA A 38 8.59 -1.75 -17.40
N TRP A 39 9.53 -0.82 -17.16
CA TRP A 39 10.62 -0.50 -18.08
C TRP A 39 11.97 -0.47 -17.35
N PRO A 40 12.60 -1.63 -17.08
CA PRO A 40 13.88 -1.71 -16.38
C PRO A 40 15.01 -0.95 -17.08
N ALA A 41 15.07 -0.97 -18.42
CA ALA A 41 16.07 -0.25 -19.20
C ALA A 41 15.98 1.28 -19.02
N ASN A 42 14.76 1.83 -18.89
CA ASN A 42 14.57 3.25 -18.54
C ASN A 42 15.18 3.56 -17.17
N PHE A 43 14.96 2.68 -16.17
CA PHE A 43 15.54 2.86 -14.84
C PHE A 43 17.08 2.83 -14.86
N GLU A 44 17.69 1.89 -15.60
CA GLU A 44 19.14 1.80 -15.72
C GLU A 44 19.75 3.06 -16.34
N ALA A 45 19.17 3.55 -17.44
CA ALA A 45 19.60 4.77 -18.11
C ALA A 45 19.43 6.00 -17.21
N TYR A 46 18.27 6.13 -16.55
CA TYR A 46 17.99 7.20 -15.59
C TYR A 46 18.97 7.18 -14.40
N ALA A 47 19.24 6.01 -13.80
CA ALA A 47 20.13 5.90 -12.65
C ALA A 47 21.57 6.29 -13.03
N MET A 48 22.01 5.95 -14.25
CA MET A 48 23.30 6.38 -14.79
C MET A 48 23.35 7.90 -14.99
N ALA A 49 22.30 8.50 -15.54
CA ALA A 49 22.20 9.95 -15.71
C ALA A 49 22.23 10.70 -14.36
N CYS A 50 21.56 10.17 -13.33
CA CYS A 50 21.63 10.71 -11.97
C CYS A 50 23.05 10.61 -11.40
N LYS A 51 23.74 9.46 -11.57
CA LYS A 51 25.13 9.30 -11.12
C LYS A 51 26.09 10.30 -11.76
N ASN A 52 25.80 10.70 -13.00
CA ASN A 52 26.55 11.70 -13.76
C ASN A 52 26.10 13.14 -13.49
N ASN A 53 25.22 13.39 -12.51
CA ASN A 53 24.65 14.71 -12.18
C ASN A 53 23.94 15.41 -13.36
N GLN A 54 23.40 14.64 -14.30
CA GLN A 54 22.72 15.15 -15.50
C GLN A 54 21.23 15.43 -15.25
N ILE A 55 20.68 15.02 -14.10
CA ILE A 55 19.27 15.17 -13.75
C ILE A 55 19.11 16.22 -12.64
N LYS A 56 18.36 17.28 -12.92
CA LYS A 56 18.04 18.37 -11.99
C LYS A 56 16.59 18.81 -12.17
N PRO A 57 15.96 19.49 -11.18
CA PRO A 57 14.67 20.13 -11.40
C PRO A 57 14.67 21.03 -12.64
N GLY A 58 13.60 20.99 -13.42
CA GLY A 58 13.52 21.69 -14.71
C GLY A 58 14.28 21.02 -15.87
N GLN A 59 14.83 19.82 -15.68
CA GLN A 59 15.48 19.05 -16.76
C GLN A 59 14.80 17.68 -16.89
N MET A 60 14.06 17.47 -17.97
CA MET A 60 13.44 16.18 -18.27
C MET A 60 14.50 15.18 -18.71
N PHE A 61 14.35 13.92 -18.28
CA PHE A 61 15.11 12.82 -18.85
C PHE A 61 14.21 11.93 -19.68
N VAL A 62 14.37 12.05 -21.00
CA VAL A 62 13.57 11.30 -21.97
C VAL A 62 14.27 9.99 -22.30
N PHE A 63 13.53 8.89 -22.22
CA PHE A 63 13.96 7.57 -22.64
C PHE A 63 13.07 7.08 -23.78
N GLU A 64 13.68 6.66 -24.88
CA GLU A 64 12.98 6.01 -25.99
C GLU A 64 12.83 4.53 -25.71
N THR A 65 11.59 4.02 -25.76
CA THR A 65 11.31 2.62 -25.41
C THR A 65 11.75 1.63 -26.49
N GLY A 66 11.89 2.10 -27.73
CA GLY A 66 12.18 1.27 -28.90
C GLY A 66 11.06 0.29 -29.27
N GLN A 67 9.85 0.46 -28.70
CA GLN A 67 8.71 -0.41 -28.92
C GLN A 67 7.95 -0.01 -30.20
N LEU A 68 7.35 -1.02 -30.86
CA LEU A 68 6.48 -0.80 -32.03
C LEU A 68 5.11 -0.22 -31.64
N ALA A 69 4.72 -0.36 -30.38
CA ALA A 69 3.50 0.17 -29.80
C ALA A 69 3.83 1.26 -28.77
N ASN A 70 2.79 1.99 -28.35
CA ASN A 70 2.89 2.95 -27.27
C ASN A 70 3.24 2.29 -25.92
N PRO A 71 3.92 3.03 -25.02
CA PRO A 71 4.48 4.36 -25.24
C PRO A 71 5.82 4.31 -25.98
N ARG A 72 6.06 5.29 -26.84
CA ARG A 72 7.34 5.49 -27.54
C ARG A 72 8.36 6.18 -26.64
N PHE A 73 7.89 7.05 -25.74
CA PHE A 73 8.73 7.82 -24.83
C PHE A 73 8.30 7.66 -23.37
N ILE A 74 9.28 7.56 -22.49
CA ILE A 74 9.12 7.74 -21.05
C ILE A 74 9.83 9.04 -20.67
N ILE A 75 9.07 10.00 -20.14
CA ILE A 75 9.61 11.29 -19.72
C ILE A 75 9.75 11.31 -18.20
N ASN A 76 10.97 11.16 -17.71
CA ASN A 76 11.25 11.19 -16.29
C ASN A 76 11.34 12.65 -15.83
N PHE A 77 10.32 13.08 -15.10
CA PHE A 77 10.10 14.42 -14.58
C PHE A 77 10.62 14.53 -13.15
N PRO A 78 11.70 15.30 -12.89
CA PRO A 78 12.24 15.43 -11.54
C PRO A 78 11.35 16.32 -10.66
N THR A 79 10.57 15.70 -9.78
CA THR A 79 9.70 16.40 -8.82
C THR A 79 10.34 16.55 -7.45
N LYS A 80 11.50 15.90 -7.23
CA LYS A 80 12.26 15.93 -5.97
C LYS A 80 13.75 16.00 -6.22
N ARG A 81 14.48 16.73 -5.38
CA ARG A 81 15.95 16.70 -5.38
C ARG A 81 16.49 15.42 -4.76
N HIS A 82 15.94 15.02 -3.62
CA HIS A 82 16.26 13.76 -2.93
C HIS A 82 14.96 13.03 -2.56
N TRP A 83 14.95 11.69 -2.58
CA TRP A 83 13.72 10.90 -2.35
C TRP A 83 13.10 11.09 -0.95
N ARG A 84 13.93 11.41 0.06
CA ARG A 84 13.50 11.76 1.44
C ARG A 84 12.86 13.15 1.57
N GLY A 85 13.05 14.02 0.58
CA GLY A 85 12.53 15.40 0.64
C GLY A 85 11.09 15.51 0.13
N ALA A 86 10.42 16.60 0.49
CA ALA A 86 9.17 17.01 -0.13
C ALA A 86 9.40 17.55 -1.55
N SER A 87 8.34 17.55 -2.36
CA SER A 87 8.32 18.25 -3.64
C SER A 87 8.10 19.74 -3.42
N ARG A 88 8.48 20.58 -4.40
CA ARG A 88 8.37 22.03 -4.33
C ARG A 88 7.66 22.55 -5.57
N LEU A 89 6.77 23.53 -5.43
CA LEU A 89 6.07 24.14 -6.56
C LEU A 89 7.06 24.75 -7.58
N GLU A 90 8.16 25.36 -7.11
CA GLU A 90 9.22 25.90 -7.99
C GLU A 90 9.81 24.83 -8.93
N ASP A 91 10.00 23.60 -8.44
CA ASP A 91 10.55 22.49 -9.21
C ASP A 91 9.49 21.96 -10.22
N ILE A 92 8.21 22.03 -9.87
CA ILE A 92 7.08 21.67 -10.77
C ILE A 92 6.94 22.70 -11.90
N ASP A 93 6.96 23.98 -11.58
CA ASP A 93 6.81 25.07 -12.55
C ASP A 93 7.95 25.03 -13.60
N ALA A 94 9.19 24.88 -13.14
CA ALA A 94 10.34 24.72 -14.03
C ALA A 94 10.24 23.42 -14.86
N GLY A 95 9.80 22.32 -14.25
CA GLY A 95 9.63 21.05 -14.94
C GLY A 95 8.54 21.06 -16.01
N LEU A 96 7.43 21.77 -15.79
CA LEU A 96 6.34 21.91 -16.75
C LEU A 96 6.77 22.71 -17.99
N GLN A 97 7.56 23.78 -17.79
CA GLN A 97 8.14 24.53 -18.91
C GLN A 97 9.05 23.64 -19.76
N ALA A 98 9.91 22.84 -19.11
CA ALA A 98 10.78 21.89 -19.80
C ALA A 98 9.99 20.77 -20.49
N LEU A 99 8.93 20.27 -19.88
CA LEU A 99 8.05 19.26 -20.45
C LEU A 99 7.40 19.76 -21.76
N VAL A 100 6.88 20.99 -21.78
CA VAL A 100 6.32 21.61 -22.99
C VAL A 100 7.37 21.71 -24.10
N ALA A 101 8.62 22.05 -23.76
CA ALA A 101 9.71 22.09 -24.73
C ALA A 101 10.01 20.70 -25.32
N GLU A 102 10.03 19.66 -24.49
CA GLU A 102 10.24 18.28 -24.95
C GLU A 102 9.10 17.77 -25.81
N ILE A 103 7.84 18.06 -25.47
CA ILE A 103 6.66 17.71 -26.28
C ILE A 103 6.80 18.26 -27.69
N LYS A 104 7.17 19.55 -27.81
CA LYS A 104 7.39 20.20 -29.12
C LYS A 104 8.60 19.64 -29.85
N ARG A 105 9.73 19.47 -29.16
CA ARG A 105 10.99 19.00 -29.74
C ARG A 105 10.86 17.60 -30.33
N LEU A 106 10.11 16.73 -29.65
CA LEU A 106 9.89 15.33 -30.05
C LEU A 106 8.66 15.14 -30.93
N ASN A 107 7.88 16.21 -31.16
CA ASN A 107 6.63 16.16 -31.90
C ASN A 107 5.65 15.09 -31.34
N ILE A 108 5.49 15.07 -30.01
CA ILE A 108 4.61 14.14 -29.31
C ILE A 108 3.15 14.52 -29.54
N GLY A 109 2.36 13.61 -30.11
CA GLY A 109 0.94 13.79 -30.40
C GLY A 109 0.02 13.44 -29.23
N SER A 110 0.43 12.56 -28.32
CA SER A 110 -0.33 12.22 -27.12
C SER A 110 0.55 11.95 -25.90
N ILE A 111 0.12 12.44 -24.73
CA ILE A 111 0.89 12.32 -23.47
C ILE A 111 0.00 12.08 -22.26
N ALA A 112 0.47 11.23 -21.34
CA ALA A 112 -0.13 11.02 -20.03
C ALA A 112 0.74 11.60 -18.91
N ILE A 113 0.12 12.40 -18.03
CA ILE A 113 0.78 13.15 -16.96
C ILE A 113 0.19 12.72 -15.60
N PRO A 114 1.00 12.21 -14.65
CA PRO A 114 0.55 11.84 -13.31
C PRO A 114 0.42 13.08 -12.40
N PRO A 115 -0.13 12.93 -11.18
CA PRO A 115 -0.24 14.04 -10.22
C PRO A 115 1.14 14.47 -9.70
N LEU A 116 1.74 15.46 -10.34
CA LEU A 116 3.13 15.85 -10.15
C LEU A 116 3.41 16.33 -8.72
N GLY A 117 4.05 15.47 -7.92
CA GLY A 117 4.45 15.81 -6.55
C GLY A 117 3.30 15.88 -5.51
N ALA A 118 2.05 15.61 -5.90
CA ALA A 118 0.90 15.70 -4.98
C ALA A 118 0.68 14.46 -4.09
N GLY A 119 1.33 13.32 -4.38
CA GLY A 119 1.31 12.12 -3.53
C GLY A 119 2.40 12.17 -2.45
N LEU A 120 3.40 11.27 -2.55
CA LEU A 120 4.55 11.24 -1.64
C LEU A 120 5.37 12.55 -1.58
N GLY A 121 5.12 13.49 -2.49
CA GLY A 121 5.74 14.82 -2.51
C GLY A 121 5.04 15.86 -1.63
N GLY A 122 3.79 15.61 -1.23
CA GLY A 122 3.03 16.45 -0.29
C GLY A 122 2.52 17.78 -0.84
N LEU A 123 2.49 17.97 -2.17
CA LEU A 123 1.90 19.16 -2.77
C LEU A 123 0.36 19.04 -2.82
N ASP A 124 -0.32 20.17 -2.74
CA ASP A 124 -1.77 20.24 -2.94
C ASP A 124 -2.12 19.94 -4.42
N TRP A 125 -3.04 19.00 -4.65
CA TRP A 125 -3.41 18.59 -6.00
C TRP A 125 -4.05 19.71 -6.81
N ASP A 126 -4.98 20.48 -6.24
CA ASP A 126 -5.69 21.52 -6.98
C ASP A 126 -4.69 22.58 -7.47
N VAL A 127 -3.71 22.92 -6.63
CA VAL A 127 -2.63 23.87 -6.94
C VAL A 127 -1.71 23.37 -8.05
N VAL A 128 -1.41 22.06 -8.08
CA VAL A 128 -0.59 21.43 -9.14
C VAL A 128 -1.41 21.27 -10.42
N ARG A 129 -2.69 20.88 -10.33
CA ARG A 129 -3.60 20.74 -11.47
C ARG A 129 -3.67 22.04 -12.26
N GLU A 130 -3.92 23.16 -11.59
CA GLU A 130 -3.98 24.47 -12.23
C GLU A 130 -2.70 24.82 -13.01
N ARG A 131 -1.53 24.43 -12.50
CA ARG A 131 -0.24 24.62 -13.17
C ARG A 131 -0.09 23.74 -14.40
N ILE A 132 -0.49 22.47 -14.30
CA ILE A 132 -0.49 21.55 -15.45
C ILE A 132 -1.39 22.10 -16.54
N GLU A 133 -2.63 22.46 -16.21
CA GLU A 133 -3.60 23.01 -17.17
C GLU A 133 -3.08 24.29 -17.83
N ALA A 134 -2.51 25.21 -17.06
CA ALA A 134 -1.94 26.45 -17.58
C ALA A 134 -0.75 26.19 -18.54
N ALA A 135 0.16 25.28 -18.18
CA ALA A 135 1.33 24.95 -18.99
C ALA A 135 0.95 24.21 -20.28
N MET A 136 -0.08 23.37 -20.22
CA MET A 136 -0.52 22.55 -21.36
C MET A 136 -1.47 23.27 -22.32
N ARG A 137 -2.13 24.35 -21.88
CA ARG A 137 -3.08 25.14 -22.69
C ARG A 137 -2.57 25.52 -24.11
N PRO A 138 -1.30 25.90 -24.32
CA PRO A 138 -0.79 26.25 -25.65
C PRO A 138 -0.63 25.05 -26.62
N LEU A 139 -0.77 23.81 -26.14
CA LEU A 139 -0.59 22.58 -26.93
C LEU A 139 -1.94 22.05 -27.44
N SER A 140 -2.63 22.84 -28.27
CA SER A 140 -3.99 22.51 -28.74
C SER A 140 -4.07 21.21 -29.55
N GLU A 141 -3.01 20.86 -30.26
CA GLU A 141 -2.93 19.70 -31.17
C GLU A 141 -2.50 18.41 -30.47
N VAL A 142 -2.15 18.47 -29.18
CA VAL A 142 -1.70 17.29 -28.40
C VAL A 142 -2.87 16.76 -27.59
N GLU A 143 -3.05 15.44 -27.58
CA GLU A 143 -3.94 14.74 -26.65
C GLU A 143 -3.25 14.59 -25.30
N ILE A 144 -3.83 15.17 -24.24
CA ILE A 144 -3.19 15.27 -22.93
C ILE A 144 -4.12 14.63 -21.90
N LEU A 145 -3.69 13.49 -21.35
CA LEU A 145 -4.37 12.81 -20.27
C LEU A 145 -3.70 13.17 -18.95
N VAL A 146 -4.43 13.83 -18.04
CA VAL A 146 -3.92 14.18 -16.72
C VAL A 146 -4.57 13.25 -15.69
N PHE A 147 -3.75 12.40 -15.07
CA PHE A 147 -4.19 11.46 -14.05
C PHE A 147 -4.31 12.16 -12.70
N GLU A 148 -5.46 12.02 -12.06
CA GLU A 148 -5.69 12.56 -10.72
C GLU A 148 -5.03 11.68 -9.64
N PRO A 149 -4.61 12.25 -8.49
CA PRO A 149 -4.10 11.49 -7.36
C PRO A 149 -5.14 10.51 -6.87
N SER A 150 -4.70 9.28 -6.62
CA SER A 150 -5.49 8.28 -5.92
C SER A 150 -5.53 8.62 -4.43
N GLY A 151 -6.28 9.66 -4.07
CA GLY A 151 -6.71 9.98 -2.71
C GLY A 151 -8.23 9.97 -2.67
N ALA A 152 -8.81 9.42 -1.58
CA ALA A 152 -10.23 9.19 -1.29
C ALA A 152 -11.22 9.63 -2.38
N PRO A 153 -12.02 8.70 -2.96
CA PRO A 153 -12.97 9.08 -3.97
C PRO A 153 -13.89 10.18 -3.42
N GLN A 154 -13.99 11.30 -4.13
CA GLN A 154 -15.32 11.85 -4.36
C GLN A 154 -16.06 10.74 -5.11
N THR A 155 -16.75 9.92 -4.32
CA THR A 155 -17.95 9.15 -4.68
C THR A 155 -18.69 9.98 -5.71
N ASP A 156 -18.66 9.62 -7.00
CA ASP A 156 -19.87 9.02 -7.57
C ASP A 156 -19.70 8.37 -8.95
N GLN A 157 -18.49 8.27 -9.55
CA GLN A 157 -18.41 7.87 -10.97
C GLN A 157 -17.46 6.71 -11.35
N ILE A 158 -16.74 6.09 -10.41
CA ILE A 158 -15.70 5.07 -10.77
C ILE A 158 -16.01 3.67 -10.22
N ALA A 159 -17.20 3.46 -9.68
CA ALA A 159 -17.68 2.13 -9.34
C ALA A 159 -18.33 1.41 -10.54
N LYS A 160 -17.73 1.47 -11.74
CA LYS A 160 -18.35 0.85 -12.94
C LYS A 160 -17.49 -0.06 -13.82
N SER A 161 -16.19 -0.29 -13.54
CA SER A 161 -15.39 -1.18 -14.42
C SER A 161 -14.68 -2.37 -13.76
N LYS A 162 -14.73 -2.54 -12.43
CA LYS A 162 -14.47 -3.85 -11.79
C LYS A 162 -15.72 -4.28 -11.05
N LYS A 163 -16.16 -5.51 -11.27
CA LYS A 163 -17.29 -6.10 -10.55
C LYS A 163 -16.93 -6.08 -9.07
N THR A 164 -17.71 -5.37 -8.25
CA THR A 164 -17.51 -5.32 -6.80
C THR A 164 -17.36 -6.75 -6.27
N PRO A 165 -16.28 -7.06 -5.54
CA PRO A 165 -16.08 -8.39 -5.00
C PRO A 165 -17.23 -8.72 -4.06
N LEU A 166 -17.87 -9.89 -4.25
CA LEU A 166 -18.98 -10.31 -3.40
C LEU A 166 -18.55 -10.38 -1.92
N MET A 167 -19.35 -9.85 -1.02
CA MET A 167 -19.10 -10.02 0.40
C MET A 167 -19.16 -11.51 0.79
N THR A 168 -18.26 -11.92 1.68
CA THR A 168 -18.20 -13.27 2.27
C THR A 168 -17.93 -13.13 3.75
N ALA A 169 -18.28 -14.13 4.57
CA ALA A 169 -18.04 -14.08 6.02
C ALA A 169 -16.60 -13.69 6.37
N GLY A 170 -15.59 -14.34 5.74
CA GLY A 170 -14.19 -14.00 5.98
C GLY A 170 -13.76 -12.59 5.54
N ARG A 171 -14.40 -12.02 4.52
CA ARG A 171 -14.15 -10.62 4.08
C ARG A 171 -14.79 -9.62 5.06
N ALA A 172 -16.02 -9.89 5.47
CA ALA A 172 -16.73 -9.07 6.43
C ALA A 172 -16.00 -9.03 7.79
N VAL A 173 -15.52 -10.20 8.24
CA VAL A 173 -14.72 -10.32 9.46
C VAL A 173 -13.41 -9.55 9.39
N LEU A 174 -12.70 -9.61 8.25
CA LEU A 174 -11.49 -8.82 8.06
C LEU A 174 -11.78 -7.33 8.26
N ILE A 175 -12.85 -6.84 7.65
CA ILE A 175 -13.28 -5.43 7.75
C ILE A 175 -13.67 -5.07 9.19
N GLU A 176 -14.47 -5.91 9.86
CA GLU A 176 -14.86 -5.66 11.25
C GLU A 176 -13.68 -5.70 12.23
N LEU A 177 -12.72 -6.62 12.04
CA LEU A 177 -11.51 -6.68 12.86
C LEU A 177 -10.65 -5.43 12.69
N MET A 178 -10.47 -4.95 11.45
CA MET A 178 -9.80 -3.68 11.19
C MET A 178 -10.53 -2.52 11.88
N GLU A 179 -11.85 -2.43 11.72
CA GLU A 179 -12.65 -1.35 12.31
C GLU A 179 -12.58 -1.34 13.85
N ARG A 180 -12.70 -2.51 14.47
CA ARG A 180 -12.62 -2.65 15.93
C ARG A 180 -11.25 -2.24 16.46
N TYR A 181 -10.20 -2.60 15.74
CA TYR A 181 -8.83 -2.24 16.05
C TYR A 181 -8.60 -0.72 15.96
N LEU A 182 -8.98 -0.10 14.85
CA LEU A 182 -8.87 1.35 14.62
C LEU A 182 -9.61 2.15 15.70
N LYS A 183 -10.85 1.74 16.04
CA LYS A 183 -11.64 2.35 17.11
C LYS A 183 -11.02 2.20 18.50
N GLY A 184 -10.38 1.07 18.77
CA GLY A 184 -9.74 0.81 20.06
C GLY A 184 -8.54 1.70 20.32
N LEU A 185 -7.75 2.00 19.29
CA LEU A 185 -6.53 2.80 19.39
C LEU A 185 -6.69 4.27 18.99
N LEU A 186 -7.83 4.65 18.43
CA LEU A 186 -8.06 5.97 17.81
C LEU A 186 -7.03 6.27 16.70
N ASP A 187 -6.53 5.23 16.03
CA ASP A 187 -5.57 5.35 14.92
C ASP A 187 -6.33 5.43 13.58
N PRO A 188 -5.93 6.31 12.64
CA PRO A 188 -6.50 6.34 11.30
C PRO A 188 -6.10 5.14 10.41
N THR A 189 -5.12 4.33 10.81
CA THR A 189 -4.55 3.25 9.98
C THR A 189 -4.27 1.97 10.75
N ILE A 190 -4.19 0.85 10.03
CA ILE A 190 -3.75 -0.44 10.58
C ILE A 190 -2.68 -1.02 9.66
N SER A 191 -1.61 -1.55 10.26
CA SER A 191 -0.53 -2.20 9.53
C SER A 191 -0.91 -3.61 9.05
N LEU A 192 -0.26 -4.03 7.96
CA LEU A 192 -0.39 -5.37 7.41
C LEU A 192 0.01 -6.45 8.44
N LEU A 193 0.95 -6.15 9.34
CA LEU A 193 1.34 -7.03 10.44
C LEU A 193 0.14 -7.32 11.35
N GLU A 194 -0.56 -6.29 11.81
CA GLU A 194 -1.69 -6.40 12.73
C GLU A 194 -2.85 -7.16 12.06
N VAL A 195 -3.19 -6.82 10.81
CA VAL A 195 -4.19 -7.57 10.02
C VAL A 195 -3.84 -9.06 9.93
N HIS A 196 -2.57 -9.39 9.70
CA HIS A 196 -2.13 -10.79 9.70
C HIS A 196 -2.36 -11.49 11.05
N LYS A 197 -2.17 -10.80 12.18
CA LYS A 197 -2.31 -11.38 13.52
C LYS A 197 -3.76 -11.51 13.95
N LEU A 198 -4.59 -10.52 13.63
CA LEU A 198 -6.02 -10.58 13.89
C LEU A 198 -6.67 -11.74 13.12
N LEU A 199 -6.34 -11.89 11.82
CA LEU A 199 -6.85 -13.01 11.02
C LEU A 199 -6.26 -14.37 11.42
N TYR A 200 -5.07 -14.38 12.03
CA TYR A 200 -4.50 -15.58 12.60
C TYR A 200 -5.41 -16.06 13.73
N PHE A 201 -5.64 -15.21 14.73
CA PHE A 201 -6.52 -15.55 15.85
C PHE A 201 -7.94 -15.87 15.41
N MET A 202 -8.46 -15.18 14.39
CA MET A 202 -9.76 -15.51 13.84
C MET A 202 -9.84 -16.93 13.27
N GLN A 203 -8.81 -17.36 12.54
CA GLN A 203 -8.75 -18.74 12.05
C GLN A 203 -8.58 -19.74 13.21
N GLU A 204 -7.75 -19.39 14.20
CA GLU A 204 -7.54 -20.22 15.39
C GLU A 204 -8.80 -20.32 16.27
N ALA A 205 -9.70 -19.33 16.23
CA ALA A 205 -11.03 -19.39 16.83
C ALA A 205 -12.01 -20.28 16.05
N GLY A 206 -11.60 -20.84 14.90
CA GLY A 206 -12.38 -21.79 14.10
C GLY A 206 -13.06 -21.19 12.87
N GLU A 207 -12.77 -19.94 12.49
CA GLU A 207 -13.32 -19.36 11.26
C GLU A 207 -12.64 -20.00 10.03
N PRO A 208 -13.41 -20.48 9.03
CA PRO A 208 -12.87 -21.26 7.91
C PRO A 208 -12.20 -20.38 6.83
N LEU A 209 -11.22 -19.55 7.22
CA LEU A 209 -10.54 -18.59 6.34
C LEU A 209 -9.60 -19.24 5.30
N ARG A 210 -9.24 -20.52 5.48
CA ARG A 210 -8.32 -21.27 4.60
C ARG A 210 -6.96 -20.57 4.39
N LEU A 211 -6.52 -19.79 5.37
CA LEU A 211 -5.22 -19.15 5.41
C LEU A 211 -4.15 -20.18 5.82
N ARG A 212 -3.05 -20.21 5.07
CA ARG A 212 -1.96 -21.18 5.29
C ARG A 212 -0.87 -20.51 6.12
N TYR A 213 -1.04 -20.53 7.43
CA TYR A 213 -0.07 -19.93 8.34
C TYR A 213 1.20 -20.76 8.47
N GLN A 214 2.33 -20.08 8.52
CA GLN A 214 3.65 -20.65 8.79
C GLN A 214 4.44 -19.76 9.74
N LYS A 215 5.46 -20.36 10.39
CA LYS A 215 6.46 -19.65 11.18
C LYS A 215 7.22 -18.64 10.29
N ALA A 216 7.22 -17.35 10.64
CA ALA A 216 7.91 -16.29 9.89
C ALA A 216 8.53 -15.23 10.83
N HIS A 217 9.21 -14.22 10.26
CA HIS A 217 10.03 -13.26 11.03
C HIS A 217 9.27 -12.59 12.19
N TYR A 218 8.06 -12.10 11.95
CA TYR A 218 7.25 -11.40 12.93
C TYR A 218 6.19 -12.29 13.59
N GLY A 219 6.39 -13.62 13.64
CA GLY A 219 5.38 -14.57 14.12
C GLY A 219 4.64 -15.27 12.98
N PRO A 220 3.44 -15.84 13.22
CA PRO A 220 2.64 -16.53 12.21
C PRO A 220 2.32 -15.62 11.01
N TYR A 221 2.52 -16.12 9.80
CA TYR A 221 2.27 -15.39 8.56
C TYR A 221 1.64 -16.30 7.50
N ALA A 222 0.67 -15.79 6.74
CA ALA A 222 -0.04 -16.55 5.71
C ALA A 222 0.11 -15.89 4.34
N GLN A 223 0.98 -16.42 3.49
CA GLN A 223 1.29 -15.82 2.19
C GLN A 223 0.05 -15.62 1.31
N ASN A 224 -0.93 -16.53 1.40
CA ASN A 224 -2.15 -16.49 0.59
C ASN A 224 -3.15 -15.39 1.00
N LEU A 225 -2.93 -14.69 2.12
CA LEU A 225 -3.74 -13.52 2.49
C LEU A 225 -3.68 -12.42 1.42
N ARG A 226 -2.56 -12.31 0.71
CA ARG A 226 -2.37 -11.35 -0.41
C ARG A 226 -3.49 -11.40 -1.45
N HIS A 227 -4.06 -12.58 -1.70
CA HIS A 227 -5.12 -12.73 -2.70
C HIS A 227 -6.42 -12.10 -2.22
N VAL A 228 -6.70 -12.19 -0.93
CA VAL A 228 -7.87 -11.55 -0.30
C VAL A 228 -7.68 -10.04 -0.31
N LEU A 229 -6.52 -9.54 0.14
CA LEU A 229 -6.25 -8.10 0.20
C LEU A 229 -6.26 -7.47 -1.21
N ASN A 230 -5.65 -8.10 -2.21
CA ASN A 230 -5.74 -7.65 -3.61
C ASN A 230 -7.17 -7.63 -4.15
N ALA A 231 -8.02 -8.58 -3.72
CA ALA A 231 -9.41 -8.62 -4.16
C ALA A 231 -10.23 -7.50 -3.52
N LEU A 232 -9.96 -7.16 -2.26
CA LEU A 232 -10.68 -6.11 -1.50
C LEU A 232 -10.21 -4.69 -1.84
N GLU A 233 -9.00 -4.54 -2.37
CA GLU A 233 -8.39 -3.27 -2.70
C GLU A 233 -9.28 -2.41 -3.61
N GLY A 234 -9.45 -1.15 -3.23
CA GLY A 234 -10.25 -0.15 -3.94
C GLY A 234 -11.77 -0.32 -3.79
N HIS A 235 -12.24 -1.34 -3.06
CA HIS A 235 -13.67 -1.60 -2.84
C HIS A 235 -14.02 -1.59 -1.35
N PHE A 236 -13.20 -2.24 -0.53
CA PHE A 236 -13.42 -2.37 0.91
C PHE A 236 -12.22 -1.88 1.73
N ILE A 237 -11.01 -2.03 1.19
CA ILE A 237 -9.77 -1.54 1.79
C ILE A 237 -8.97 -0.73 0.76
N SER A 238 -8.03 0.07 1.22
CA SER A 238 -7.02 0.72 0.38
C SER A 238 -5.64 0.67 1.03
N GLY A 239 -4.60 0.84 0.21
CA GLY A 239 -3.20 0.89 0.64
C GLY A 239 -2.42 -0.40 0.39
N TYR A 240 -3.10 -1.48 -0.03
CA TYR A 240 -2.42 -2.74 -0.32
C TYR A 240 -1.67 -2.72 -1.67
N ALA A 241 -2.24 -2.07 -2.69
CA ALA A 241 -1.79 -2.12 -4.10
C ALA A 241 -0.34 -1.66 -4.33
N ASP A 242 0.21 -0.79 -3.47
CA ASP A 242 1.48 -0.09 -3.68
C ASP A 242 2.75 -0.97 -3.58
N GLY A 243 2.57 -2.29 -3.59
CA GLY A 243 3.63 -3.28 -3.80
C GLY A 243 4.24 -3.84 -2.51
N GLY A 244 4.44 -5.15 -2.48
CA GLY A 244 5.13 -5.89 -1.40
C GLY A 244 4.30 -6.17 -0.15
N ASP A 245 4.74 -7.14 0.65
CA ASP A 245 4.13 -7.53 1.93
C ASP A 245 4.94 -6.97 3.11
N SER A 246 5.30 -5.68 3.06
CA SER A 246 5.98 -5.03 4.17
C SER A 246 5.08 -5.08 5.41
N PRO A 247 5.57 -5.52 6.58
CA PRO A 247 4.75 -5.63 7.79
C PRO A 247 4.18 -4.28 8.24
N GLU A 248 4.90 -3.19 8.03
CA GLU A 248 4.50 -1.83 8.41
C GLU A 248 3.66 -1.12 7.33
N LYS A 249 3.21 -1.85 6.30
CA LYS A 249 2.32 -1.28 5.30
C LYS A 249 0.98 -0.91 5.93
N GLU A 250 0.63 0.36 5.86
CA GLU A 250 -0.66 0.88 6.32
C GLU A 250 -1.79 0.50 5.36
N LEU A 251 -2.93 0.12 5.93
CA LEU A 251 -4.18 -0.20 5.28
C LEU A 251 -5.27 0.69 5.87
N HIS A 252 -6.20 1.09 5.02
CA HIS A 252 -7.36 1.89 5.40
C HIS A 252 -8.65 1.18 5.00
N LEU A 253 -9.73 1.47 5.73
CA LEU A 253 -11.07 1.06 5.34
C LEU A 253 -11.68 2.08 4.39
N VAL A 254 -12.32 1.60 3.32
CA VAL A 254 -13.07 2.43 2.39
C VAL A 254 -14.43 2.81 3.02
N PRO A 255 -14.92 4.06 2.85
CA PRO A 255 -16.25 4.44 3.33
C PRO A 255 -17.35 3.49 2.85
N GLY A 256 -18.25 3.08 3.75
CA GLY A 256 -19.33 2.14 3.43
C GLY A 256 -18.97 0.66 3.67
N ALA A 257 -17.68 0.29 3.67
CA ALA A 257 -17.23 -1.09 3.82
C ALA A 257 -17.67 -1.70 5.17
N VAL A 258 -17.58 -0.90 6.24
CA VAL A 258 -17.94 -1.32 7.60
C VAL A 258 -19.43 -1.63 7.71
N GLN A 259 -20.29 -0.76 7.17
CA GLN A 259 -21.73 -0.97 7.21
C GLN A 259 -22.12 -2.22 6.42
N GLU A 260 -21.51 -2.44 5.25
CA GLU A 260 -21.78 -3.64 4.44
C GLU A 260 -21.33 -4.92 5.15
N ALA A 261 -20.15 -4.90 5.78
CA ALA A 261 -19.65 -6.03 6.56
C ALA A 261 -20.55 -6.37 7.76
N GLN A 262 -20.96 -5.35 8.51
CA GLN A 262 -21.85 -5.50 9.67
C GLN A 262 -23.22 -6.03 9.28
N GLU A 263 -23.82 -5.52 8.21
CA GLU A 263 -25.09 -6.02 7.70
C GLU A 263 -24.98 -7.49 7.30
N TYR A 264 -23.89 -7.85 6.61
CA TYR A 264 -23.64 -9.22 6.19
C TYR A 264 -23.52 -10.17 7.39
N LEU A 265 -22.81 -9.77 8.45
CA LEU A 265 -22.55 -10.62 9.61
C LEU A 265 -23.74 -10.81 10.55
N LYS A 266 -24.84 -10.06 10.39
CA LYS A 266 -26.09 -10.30 11.15
C LYS A 266 -26.63 -11.71 10.96
N ALA A 267 -26.40 -12.33 9.81
CA ALA A 267 -26.82 -13.70 9.52
C ALA A 267 -25.85 -14.79 10.01
N TYR A 268 -24.68 -14.42 10.55
CA TYR A 268 -23.60 -15.34 10.91
C TYR A 268 -23.29 -15.23 12.42
N SER A 269 -24.12 -15.86 13.26
CA SER A 269 -23.94 -15.86 14.72
C SER A 269 -22.58 -16.42 15.16
N ASP A 270 -22.18 -17.56 14.61
CA ASP A 270 -20.95 -18.25 15.02
C ASP A 270 -19.71 -17.42 14.71
N THR A 271 -19.70 -16.76 13.54
CA THR A 271 -18.63 -15.85 13.15
C THR A 271 -18.55 -14.65 14.08
N ARG A 272 -19.68 -14.08 14.53
CA ARG A 272 -19.70 -12.99 15.51
C ARG A 272 -19.20 -13.45 16.89
N GLU A 273 -19.54 -14.67 17.32
CA GLU A 273 -19.02 -15.22 18.57
C GLU A 273 -17.49 -15.37 18.53
N ARG A 274 -16.96 -15.90 17.41
CA ARG A 274 -15.50 -15.99 17.19
C ARG A 274 -14.84 -14.62 17.17
N PHE A 275 -15.48 -13.64 16.52
CA PHE A 275 -15.00 -12.25 16.49
C PHE A 275 -14.91 -11.64 17.88
N GLU A 276 -15.93 -11.81 18.72
CA GLU A 276 -15.90 -11.33 20.12
C GLU A 276 -14.80 -12.02 20.92
N ARG A 277 -14.60 -13.33 20.71
CA ARG A 277 -13.51 -14.07 21.35
C ARG A 277 -12.13 -13.53 20.96
N VAL A 278 -11.92 -13.17 19.69
CA VAL A 278 -10.68 -12.51 19.24
C VAL A 278 -10.55 -11.12 19.85
N SER A 279 -11.61 -10.33 19.84
CA SER A 279 -11.63 -8.96 20.38
C SER A 279 -11.25 -8.93 21.87
N GLN A 280 -11.78 -9.85 22.66
CA GLN A 280 -11.45 -10.00 24.08
C GLN A 280 -10.01 -10.49 24.31
N LEU A 281 -9.47 -11.32 23.40
CA LEU A 281 -8.10 -11.83 23.53
C LEU A 281 -7.07 -10.71 23.34
N VAL A 282 -7.29 -9.84 22.35
CA VAL A 282 -6.30 -8.84 21.94
C VAL A 282 -6.34 -7.55 22.78
N GLU A 283 -7.31 -7.44 23.70
CA GLU A 283 -7.42 -6.32 24.63
C GLU A 283 -6.16 -6.23 25.52
N GLY A 284 -5.50 -5.08 25.52
CA GLY A 284 -4.21 -4.85 26.16
C GLY A 284 -2.98 -5.34 25.37
N PHE A 285 -3.18 -5.90 24.18
CA PHE A 285 -2.12 -6.32 23.24
C PHE A 285 -2.23 -5.63 21.89
N GLU A 286 -2.99 -4.56 21.79
CA GLU A 286 -3.38 -3.95 20.52
C GLU A 286 -2.15 -3.52 19.72
N SER A 287 -1.13 -2.90 20.33
CA SER A 287 0.08 -2.45 19.61
C SER A 287 0.70 -3.52 18.67
N PRO A 288 1.38 -3.12 17.58
CA PRO A 288 1.98 -4.06 16.64
C PRO A 288 2.91 -5.08 17.31
N GLN A 289 3.67 -4.64 18.32
CA GLN A 289 4.56 -5.48 19.12
C GLN A 289 3.80 -6.41 20.07
N GLY A 290 2.69 -5.94 20.63
CA GLY A 290 1.78 -6.73 21.47
C GLY A 290 1.17 -7.90 20.68
N LEU A 291 0.54 -7.62 19.54
CA LEU A 291 -0.01 -8.66 18.67
C LEU A 291 1.08 -9.60 18.13
N GLU A 292 2.26 -9.06 17.80
CA GLU A 292 3.43 -9.86 17.44
C GLU A 292 3.79 -10.85 18.56
N LEU A 293 3.88 -10.39 19.81
CA LEU A 293 4.19 -11.22 20.97
C LEU A 293 3.12 -12.28 21.21
N LEU A 294 1.86 -11.87 21.31
CA LEU A 294 0.73 -12.73 21.64
C LEU A 294 0.60 -13.87 20.63
N SER A 295 0.70 -13.55 19.34
CA SER A 295 0.63 -14.56 18.26
C SER A 295 1.85 -15.48 18.23
N THR A 296 3.03 -14.99 18.63
CA THR A 296 4.24 -15.81 18.72
C THR A 296 4.14 -16.83 19.86
N VAL A 297 3.68 -16.40 21.04
CA VAL A 297 3.48 -17.28 22.20
C VAL A 297 2.41 -18.33 21.90
N HIS A 298 1.25 -17.92 21.38
CA HIS A 298 0.18 -18.85 20.99
C HIS A 298 0.67 -19.89 19.99
N TRP A 299 1.42 -19.48 18.95
CA TRP A 299 1.98 -20.42 17.98
C TRP A 299 2.89 -21.46 18.64
N LEU A 300 3.80 -21.05 19.51
CA LEU A 300 4.73 -21.97 20.19
C LEU A 300 4.00 -22.94 21.11
N LYS A 301 3.02 -22.48 21.89
CA LYS A 301 2.23 -23.36 22.77
C LYS A 301 1.43 -24.38 21.96
N LYS A 302 0.85 -23.97 20.84
CA LYS A 302 -0.02 -24.82 20.01
C LYS A 302 0.73 -25.79 19.10
N HIS A 303 1.84 -25.38 18.51
CA HIS A 303 2.56 -26.17 17.50
C HIS A 303 3.83 -26.84 18.01
N ASP A 304 4.47 -26.30 19.04
CA ASP A 304 5.76 -26.78 19.54
C ASP A 304 5.65 -27.50 20.91
N ASN A 305 4.44 -27.68 21.46
CA ASN A 305 4.13 -28.39 22.72
C ASN A 305 4.94 -27.92 23.95
N THR A 306 5.29 -26.63 24.00
CA THR A 306 6.07 -26.05 25.10
C THR A 306 5.20 -25.90 26.37
N ASN A 307 5.38 -26.78 27.37
CA ASN A 307 4.57 -26.77 28.60
C ASN A 307 5.21 -26.02 29.77
N ASP A 308 6.52 -25.76 29.73
CA ASP A 308 7.25 -25.06 30.78
C ASP A 308 7.49 -23.58 30.44
N GLY A 309 7.39 -22.70 31.46
CA GLY A 309 7.47 -21.26 31.30
C GLY A 309 8.88 -20.76 30.99
N ASP A 310 9.91 -21.37 31.57
CA ASP A 310 11.30 -21.03 31.27
C ASP A 310 11.71 -21.55 29.88
N GLU A 311 11.21 -22.73 29.49
CA GLU A 311 11.35 -23.23 28.11
C GLU A 311 10.68 -22.27 27.10
N LEU A 312 9.49 -21.73 27.40
CA LEU A 312 8.79 -20.80 26.51
C LEU A 312 9.62 -19.55 26.21
N VAL A 313 10.25 -18.94 27.23
CA VAL A 313 11.11 -17.76 27.04
C VAL A 313 12.27 -18.08 26.09
N ALA A 314 12.97 -19.19 26.33
CA ALA A 314 14.06 -19.64 25.48
C ALA A 314 13.60 -19.88 24.02
N ARG A 315 12.42 -20.48 23.84
CA ARG A 315 11.83 -20.74 22.51
C ARG A 315 11.44 -19.46 21.78
N VAL A 316 10.87 -18.48 22.48
CA VAL A 316 10.56 -17.16 21.91
C VAL A 316 11.85 -16.49 21.44
N HIS A 317 12.89 -16.45 22.28
CA HIS A 317 14.17 -15.82 21.91
C HIS A 317 14.92 -16.58 20.81
N ALA A 318 14.76 -17.91 20.74
CA ALA A 318 15.31 -18.75 19.67
C ALA A 318 14.56 -18.63 18.33
N TRP A 319 13.37 -18.02 18.31
CA TRP A 319 12.60 -17.82 17.08
C TRP A 319 13.38 -16.98 16.05
N ASN A 320 13.98 -15.87 16.50
CA ASN A 320 15.01 -15.09 15.78
C ASN A 320 15.56 -13.96 16.69
N LYS A 321 16.59 -13.25 16.21
CA LYS A 321 17.22 -12.12 16.92
C LYS A 321 16.24 -11.02 17.35
N ARG A 322 15.21 -10.73 16.55
CA ARG A 322 14.21 -9.70 16.88
C ARG A 322 13.40 -10.09 18.12
N LYS A 323 13.06 -11.36 18.31
CA LYS A 323 12.24 -11.78 19.46
C LYS A 323 12.92 -11.60 20.83
N GLN A 324 14.22 -11.34 20.86
CA GLN A 324 14.95 -11.00 22.08
C GLN A 324 14.55 -9.63 22.67
N ILE A 325 13.80 -8.81 21.93
CA ILE A 325 13.22 -7.56 22.47
C ILE A 325 12.17 -7.83 23.56
N PHE A 326 11.56 -9.01 23.58
CA PHE A 326 10.51 -9.35 24.54
C PHE A 326 11.14 -9.88 25.82
N THR A 327 10.83 -9.23 26.94
CA THR A 327 11.28 -9.66 28.26
C THR A 327 10.54 -10.93 28.71
N SER A 328 11.16 -11.72 29.60
CA SER A 328 10.53 -12.91 30.19
C SER A 328 9.16 -12.57 30.82
N ARG A 329 9.06 -11.41 31.48
CA ARG A 329 7.80 -10.94 32.08
C ARG A 329 6.72 -10.70 31.03
N GLN A 330 7.05 -10.05 29.90
CA GLN A 330 6.07 -9.82 28.82
C GLN A 330 5.59 -11.15 28.22
N ILE A 331 6.50 -12.11 28.03
CA ILE A 331 6.17 -13.45 27.50
C ILE A 331 5.22 -14.18 28.45
N GLN A 332 5.50 -14.16 29.75
CA GLN A 332 4.63 -14.76 30.77
C GLN A 332 3.26 -14.08 30.86
N ILE A 333 3.19 -12.75 30.71
CA ILE A 333 1.91 -12.03 30.66
C ILE A 333 1.09 -12.50 29.45
N ALA A 334 1.71 -12.61 28.27
CA ALA A 334 1.03 -13.09 27.06
C ALA A 334 0.53 -14.54 27.22
N GLU A 335 1.34 -15.44 27.79
CA GLU A 335 0.90 -16.80 28.12
C GLU A 335 -0.27 -16.82 29.12
N GLY A 336 -0.19 -15.98 30.16
CA GLY A 336 -1.25 -15.83 31.15
C GLY A 336 -2.58 -15.37 30.54
N VAL A 337 -2.54 -14.41 29.60
CA VAL A 337 -3.73 -13.96 28.87
C VAL A 337 -4.29 -15.08 27.99
N LEU A 338 -3.47 -15.81 27.26
CA LEU A 338 -3.92 -16.93 26.43
C LEU A 338 -4.60 -18.03 27.28
N ASN A 339 -4.04 -18.37 28.44
CA ASN A 339 -4.66 -19.30 29.40
C ASN A 339 -5.99 -18.76 29.96
N LYS A 340 -6.01 -17.51 30.42
CA LYS A 340 -7.20 -16.86 30.99
C LYS A 340 -8.38 -16.89 30.00
N HIS A 341 -8.12 -16.63 28.73
CA HIS A 341 -9.12 -16.62 27.66
C HIS A 341 -9.31 -18.00 26.98
N ARG A 342 -8.68 -19.07 27.50
CA ARG A 342 -8.80 -20.47 27.04
C ARG A 342 -8.41 -20.67 25.57
N TRP A 343 -7.29 -20.08 25.15
CA TRP A 343 -6.75 -20.21 23.79
C TRP A 343 -5.68 -21.29 23.63
N LEU A 344 -5.24 -21.91 24.74
CA LEU A 344 -4.22 -22.96 24.76
C LEU A 344 -4.81 -24.35 24.96
#